data_AF-A0A2A2Y4V4-F1
#
_entry.id   AF-A0A2A2Y4V4-F1
#
_cell.length_a   1.000
_cell.length_b   1.000
_cell.length_c   1.000
_cell.angle_alpha   90.00
_cell.angle_beta   90.00
_cell.angle_gamma   90.00
#
_symmetry.space_group_name_H-M   'P 1'
#
loop_
_entity.id
_entity.type
_entity.pdbx_description
1 polymer ?
#
loop_
_entity_poly.entity_id
_entity_poly.type
_entity_poly.pdbx_seq_one_letter_code
_entity_poly.pdbx_strand_id
1 'polypeptide(L)'
;MSTPLLSARRWSILTPLPLWARIGLWIFTVGMLYGYFQLRTLGRLQTAWVSAHGSRDTAALESMVCWDDVSAEARQRMRLLLAQELEHPIRSTDIRFTFDAEAQPGWRPNRFVIARLVVVYDTPERLTVSFPLGLAGLTSHQIVMLVPEK
;
A
#
# COMPACT_ATOMS: atom_id res chain seq x y z
N MET A 1 -35.41 57.72 8.15
CA MET A 1 -34.15 57.42 7.44
C MET A 1 -33.84 55.95 7.64
N SER A 2 -34.05 55.14 6.61
CA SER A 2 -33.81 53.69 6.62
C SER A 2 -32.39 53.40 6.13
N THR A 3 -31.59 52.77 6.98
CA THR A 3 -30.24 52.27 6.65
C THR A 3 -30.34 51.16 5.60
N PRO A 4 -29.61 51.23 4.47
CA PRO A 4 -29.57 50.10 3.55
C PRO A 4 -28.71 48.99 4.19
N LEU A 5 -29.33 47.82 4.41
CA LEU A 5 -28.62 46.59 4.76
C LEU A 5 -27.71 46.23 3.57
N LEU A 6 -26.40 46.42 3.75
CA LEU A 6 -25.40 45.90 2.82
C LEU A 6 -25.63 44.40 2.63
N SER A 7 -25.86 43.99 1.39
CA SER A 7 -26.01 42.58 1.05
C SER A 7 -24.75 41.83 1.48
N ALA A 8 -24.94 40.71 2.17
CA ALA A 8 -23.85 39.84 2.60
C ALA A 8 -23.11 39.34 1.35
N ARG A 9 -22.03 40.04 0.99
CA ARG A 9 -21.12 39.66 -0.09
C ARG A 9 -20.51 38.32 0.33
N ARG A 10 -21.04 37.23 -0.22
CA ARG A 10 -20.48 35.88 -0.06
C ARG A 10 -19.15 35.84 -0.83
N TRP A 11 -18.06 36.27 -0.20
CA TRP A 11 -16.70 36.05 -0.68
C TRP A 11 -16.32 34.59 -0.44
N SER A 12 -16.87 33.68 -1.23
CA SER A 12 -16.23 32.38 -1.42
C SER A 12 -15.23 32.57 -2.55
N ILE A 13 -13.95 32.36 -2.26
CA ILE A 13 -12.82 32.54 -3.20
C ILE A 13 -12.99 31.65 -4.47
N LEU A 14 -13.94 30.70 -4.45
CA LEU A 14 -14.24 29.76 -5.52
C LEU A 14 -15.42 30.15 -6.44
N THR A 15 -16.13 31.26 -6.18
CA THR A 15 -17.34 31.62 -6.96
C THR A 15 -17.14 32.08 -8.41
N PRO A 16 -16.00 32.63 -8.87
CA PRO A 16 -15.90 33.07 -10.26
C PRO A 16 -15.57 31.93 -11.25
N LEU A 17 -15.32 30.72 -10.76
CA LEU A 17 -14.92 29.60 -11.63
C LEU A 17 -16.13 28.89 -12.24
N PRO A 18 -16.10 28.57 -13.55
CA PRO A 18 -17.13 27.75 -14.17
C PRO A 18 -17.18 26.37 -13.48
N LEU A 19 -18.35 25.74 -13.46
CA LEU A 19 -18.61 24.50 -12.70
C LEU A 19 -17.59 23.39 -13.03
N TRP A 20 -17.24 23.23 -14.31
CA TRP A 20 -16.25 22.24 -14.74
C TRP A 20 -14.86 22.49 -14.16
N ALA A 21 -14.43 23.75 -14.01
CA ALA A 21 -13.14 24.10 -13.42
C ALA A 21 -13.11 23.80 -11.93
N ARG A 22 -14.22 24.02 -11.23
CA ARG A 22 -14.38 23.62 -9.83
C ARG A 22 -14.35 22.09 -9.66
N ILE A 23 -15.04 21.35 -10.52
CA ILE A 23 -15.01 19.88 -10.52
C ILE A 23 -13.59 19.38 -10.81
N GLY A 24 -12.92 19.93 -11.82
CA GLY A 24 -11.55 19.57 -12.16
C GLY A 24 -10.58 19.83 -11.00
N LEU A 25 -10.68 20.99 -10.36
CA LEU A 25 -9.88 21.33 -9.18
C LEU A 25 -10.14 20.36 -8.01
N TRP A 26 -11.41 20.00 -7.78
CA TRP A 26 -11.78 19.02 -6.75
C TRP A 26 -11.18 17.65 -7.04
N ILE A 27 -11.34 17.13 -8.26
CA ILE A 27 -10.78 15.83 -8.66
C ILE A 27 -9.26 15.84 -8.50
N PHE A 28 -8.59 16.90 -8.96
CA PHE A 28 -7.14 17.03 -8.84
C PHE A 28 -6.70 17.05 -7.37
N THR A 29 -7.37 17.85 -6.54
CA THR A 29 -7.02 17.97 -5.11
C THR A 29 -7.25 16.65 -4.36
N VAL A 30 -8.38 15.99 -4.62
CA VAL A 30 -8.70 14.69 -4.00
C VAL A 30 -7.72 13.62 -4.49
N GLY A 31 -7.38 13.59 -5.79
CA GLY A 31 -6.41 12.66 -6.35
C GLY A 31 -5.02 12.86 -5.76
N MET A 32 -4.56 14.11 -5.63
CA MET A 32 -3.28 14.45 -5.01
C MET A 32 -3.25 14.05 -3.53
N LEU A 33 -4.32 14.33 -2.78
CA LEU A 33 -4.45 13.94 -1.38
C LEU A 33 -4.45 12.43 -1.22
N TYR A 34 -5.21 11.72 -2.07
CA TYR A 34 -5.24 10.26 -2.10
C TYR A 34 -3.85 9.70 -2.38
N GLY A 35 -3.16 10.15 -3.43
CA GLY A 35 -1.80 9.73 -3.76
C GLY A 35 -0.81 9.97 -2.62
N TYR A 36 -0.90 11.12 -1.95
CA TYR A 36 -0.10 11.42 -0.76
C TYR A 36 -0.34 10.43 0.38
N PHE A 37 -1.60 10.09 0.68
CA PHE A 37 -1.92 9.10 1.70
C PHE A 37 -1.48 7.69 1.31
N GLN A 38 -1.61 7.30 0.04
CA GLN A 38 -1.14 6.01 -0.45
C GLN A 38 0.39 5.89 -0.28
N LEU A 39 1.16 6.89 -0.71
CA LEU A 39 2.61 6.93 -0.51
C LEU A 39 2.99 6.87 0.98
N ARG A 40 2.28 7.63 1.82
CA ARG A 40 2.54 7.66 3.27
C ARG A 40 2.27 6.32 3.94
N THR A 41 1.21 5.63 3.54
CA THR A 41 0.82 4.34 4.12
C THR A 41 1.71 3.20 3.62
N LEU A 42 2.14 3.24 2.36
CA LEU A 42 3.19 2.38 1.81
C LEU A 42 4.52 2.57 2.56
N GLY A 43 4.96 3.81 2.77
CA GLY A 43 6.19 4.09 3.53
C GLY A 43 6.11 3.62 4.98
N ARG A 44 4.93 3.71 5.63
CA ARG A 44 4.70 3.12 6.96
C ARG A 44 4.81 1.61 6.95
N LEU A 45 4.24 0.94 5.94
CA LEU A 45 4.35 -0.50 5.78
C LEU A 45 5.81 -0.93 5.63
N GLN A 46 6.58 -0.27 4.75
CA GLN A 46 8.01 -0.55 4.56
C GLN A 46 8.80 -0.32 5.85
N THR A 47 8.53 0.77 6.57
CA THR A 47 9.21 1.04 7.85
C THR A 47 8.87 -0.03 8.89
N ALA A 48 7.59 -0.41 8.98
CA ALA A 48 7.15 -1.46 9.89
C ALA A 48 7.77 -2.81 9.52
N TRP A 49 7.87 -3.13 8.23
CA TRP A 49 8.53 -4.34 7.73
C TRP A 49 10.00 -4.38 8.13
N VAL A 50 10.76 -3.31 7.86
CA VAL A 50 12.19 -3.21 8.23
C VAL A 50 12.37 -3.30 9.74
N SER A 51 11.50 -2.63 10.50
CA SER A 51 11.54 -2.69 11.97
C SER A 51 11.27 -4.10 12.49
N ALA A 52 10.21 -4.77 11.99
CA ALA A 52 9.84 -6.12 12.38
C ALA A 52 10.91 -7.14 11.99
N HIS A 53 11.53 -6.95 10.82
CA HIS A 53 12.66 -7.76 10.37
C HIS A 53 13.87 -7.57 11.27
N GLY A 54 14.26 -6.32 11.55
CA GLY A 54 15.38 -6.00 12.45
C GLY A 54 15.18 -6.50 13.89
N SER A 55 13.96 -6.51 14.39
CA SER A 55 13.62 -7.07 15.71
C SER A 55 13.36 -8.57 15.70
N ARG A 56 13.43 -9.23 14.54
CA ARG A 56 13.08 -10.64 14.32
C ARG A 56 11.69 -11.00 14.85
N ASP A 57 10.75 -10.08 14.72
CA ASP A 57 9.36 -10.24 15.15
C ASP A 57 8.53 -10.89 14.04
N THR A 58 8.41 -12.21 14.10
CA THR A 58 7.61 -12.99 13.16
C THR A 58 6.13 -12.63 13.24
N ALA A 59 5.60 -12.33 14.43
CA ALA A 59 4.19 -12.01 14.61
C ALA A 59 3.83 -10.67 13.94
N ALA A 60 4.72 -9.69 14.05
CA ALA A 60 4.56 -8.42 13.34
C ALA A 60 4.58 -8.61 11.83
N LEU A 61 5.51 -9.39 11.27
CA LEU A 61 5.56 -9.68 9.83
C LEU A 61 4.30 -10.43 9.36
N GLU A 62 3.86 -11.45 10.11
CA GLU A 62 2.63 -12.20 9.80
C GLU A 62 1.39 -11.32 9.80
N SER A 63 1.32 -10.31 10.67
CA SER A 63 0.19 -9.38 10.74
C SER A 63 0.06 -8.49 9.49
N MET A 64 1.15 -8.31 8.75
CA MET A 64 1.19 -7.50 7.51
C MET A 64 0.70 -8.29 6.29
N VAL A 65 0.54 -9.61 6.40
CA VAL A 65 0.12 -10.49 5.30
C VAL A 65 -1.40 -10.61 5.25
N CYS A 66 -1.96 -10.57 4.04
CA CYS A 66 -3.36 -10.82 3.78
C CYS A 66 -3.64 -12.33 3.73
N TRP A 67 -4.29 -12.85 4.78
CA TRP A 67 -4.58 -14.27 4.94
C TRP A 67 -5.94 -14.74 4.38
N ASP A 68 -6.73 -13.83 3.79
CA ASP A 68 -8.03 -14.13 3.20
C ASP A 68 -7.90 -15.26 2.16
N ASP A 69 -8.83 -16.21 2.07
CA ASP A 69 -8.80 -17.32 1.08
C ASP A 69 -7.52 -18.20 1.04
N VAL A 70 -6.56 -18.03 1.96
CA VAL A 70 -5.33 -18.84 2.04
C VAL A 70 -5.58 -20.10 2.87
N SER A 71 -5.27 -21.28 2.32
CA SER A 71 -5.38 -22.56 3.03
C SER A 71 -4.44 -22.65 4.23
N ALA A 72 -4.78 -23.45 5.25
CA ALA A 72 -3.95 -23.60 6.45
C ALA A 72 -2.51 -24.07 6.14
N GLU A 73 -2.36 -24.95 5.14
CA GLU A 73 -1.06 -25.42 4.65
C GLU A 73 -0.24 -24.30 4.03
N ALA A 74 -0.85 -23.48 3.18
CA ALA A 74 -0.19 -22.33 2.56
C ALA A 74 0.20 -21.27 3.61
N ARG A 75 -0.63 -21.08 4.66
CA ARG A 75 -0.27 -20.22 5.80
C ARG A 75 0.98 -20.74 6.51
N GLN A 76 1.03 -22.03 6.83
CA GLN A 76 2.18 -22.63 7.49
C GLN A 76 3.45 -22.51 6.64
N ARG A 77 3.34 -22.75 5.33
CA ARG A 77 4.46 -22.57 4.39
C ARG A 77 4.97 -21.14 4.38
N MET A 78 4.07 -20.15 4.35
CA MET A 78 4.45 -18.75 4.37
C MET A 78 5.12 -18.34 5.69
N ARG A 79 4.65 -18.85 6.83
CA ARG A 79 5.33 -18.61 8.12
C ARG A 79 6.76 -19.13 8.14
N LEU A 80 6.99 -20.32 7.57
CA LEU A 80 8.33 -20.89 7.45
C LEU A 80 9.20 -20.04 6.52
N LEU A 81 8.65 -19.56 5.40
CA LEU A 81 9.36 -18.63 4.51
C LEU A 81 9.73 -17.33 5.23
N LEU A 82 8.79 -16.69 5.91
CA LEU A 82 9.05 -15.46 6.68
C LEU A 82 10.12 -15.69 7.76
N ALA A 83 10.08 -16.82 8.46
CA ALA A 83 11.09 -17.17 9.45
C ALA A 83 12.49 -17.35 8.82
N GLN A 84 12.56 -17.96 7.63
CA GLN A 84 13.80 -18.11 6.87
C GLN A 84 14.33 -16.74 6.37
N GLU A 85 13.44 -15.85 5.94
CA GLU A 85 13.82 -14.49 5.49
C GLU A 85 14.42 -13.64 6.64
N LEU A 86 14.06 -13.91 7.89
CA LEU A 86 14.63 -13.25 9.08
C LEU A 86 16.10 -13.63 9.36
N GLU A 87 16.60 -14.71 8.76
CA GLU A 87 17.97 -15.17 8.97
C GLU A 87 19.00 -14.24 8.29
N HIS A 88 18.58 -13.53 7.24
CA HIS A 88 19.45 -12.66 6.46
C HIS A 88 19.17 -11.17 6.74
N PRO A 89 20.17 -10.37 7.12
CA PRO A 89 19.96 -8.94 7.34
C PRO A 89 19.57 -8.24 6.04
N ILE A 90 18.65 -7.28 6.15
CA ILE A 90 18.23 -6.44 5.02
C ILE A 90 19.31 -5.41 4.70
N ARG A 91 19.70 -5.33 3.42
CA ARG A 91 20.59 -4.29 2.91
C ARG A 91 19.81 -3.05 2.46
N SER A 92 18.73 -3.24 1.71
CA SER A 92 17.88 -2.15 1.23
C SER A 92 16.47 -2.62 0.94
N THR A 93 15.50 -1.73 1.12
CA THR A 93 14.11 -1.95 0.71
C THR A 93 13.65 -0.82 -0.19
N ASP A 94 12.83 -1.16 -1.17
CA ASP A 94 12.25 -0.21 -2.12
C ASP A 94 10.80 -0.60 -2.42
N ILE A 95 9.96 0.39 -2.74
CA ILE A 95 8.58 0.16 -3.14
C ILE A 95 8.43 0.51 -4.61
N ARG A 96 8.03 -0.48 -5.41
CA ARG A 96 7.80 -0.30 -6.83
C ARG A 96 6.32 -0.42 -7.14
N PHE A 97 5.73 0.66 -7.62
CA PHE A 97 4.35 0.64 -8.09
C PHE A 97 4.20 -0.31 -9.28
N THR A 98 3.18 -1.17 -9.22
CA THR A 98 2.87 -2.09 -10.29
C THR A 98 1.42 -2.51 -10.19
N PHE A 99 0.76 -2.55 -11.34
CA PHE A 99 -0.58 -3.11 -11.49
C PHE A 99 -0.52 -4.56 -11.98
N ASP A 100 0.68 -5.08 -12.20
CA ASP A 100 0.90 -6.43 -12.64
C ASP A 100 0.95 -7.34 -11.41
N ALA A 101 -0.10 -8.11 -11.20
CA ALA A 101 -0.02 -9.26 -10.34
C ALA A 101 0.82 -10.30 -11.08
N GLU A 102 1.85 -10.86 -10.46
CA GLU A 102 2.52 -12.05 -10.98
C GLU A 102 1.52 -13.21 -10.96
N ALA A 103 0.66 -13.25 -11.97
CA ALA A 103 -0.31 -14.29 -12.20
C ALA A 103 0.46 -15.48 -12.76
N GLN A 104 0.88 -16.38 -11.87
CA GLN A 104 1.35 -17.69 -12.29
C GLN A 104 0.14 -18.48 -12.81
N PRO A 105 0.25 -19.26 -13.89
CA PRO A 105 -0.87 -20.04 -14.42
C PRO A 105 -1.52 -20.90 -13.31
N GLY A 106 -2.82 -20.71 -13.08
CA GLY A 106 -3.58 -21.38 -12.03
C GLY A 106 -3.46 -20.76 -10.62
N TRP A 107 -2.85 -19.58 -10.49
CA TRP A 107 -2.73 -18.84 -9.24
C TRP A 107 -3.21 -17.40 -9.42
N ARG A 108 -4.08 -16.96 -8.51
CA ARG A 108 -4.59 -15.59 -8.46
C ARG A 108 -4.09 -14.86 -7.21
N PRO A 109 -3.84 -13.55 -7.29
CA PRO A 109 -3.63 -12.76 -6.09
C PRO A 109 -4.91 -12.72 -5.26
N ASN A 110 -4.78 -12.90 -3.96
CA ASN A 110 -5.87 -12.79 -2.99
C ASN A 110 -6.50 -11.39 -2.96
N ARG A 111 -5.75 -10.37 -3.40
CA ARG A 111 -6.13 -8.96 -3.31
C ARG A 111 -5.55 -8.18 -4.48
N PHE A 112 -6.20 -7.07 -4.83
CA PHE A 112 -5.72 -6.21 -5.93
C PHE A 112 -4.34 -5.65 -5.62
N VAL A 113 -3.37 -5.95 -6.50
CA VAL A 113 -1.97 -5.54 -6.37
C VAL A 113 -1.81 -4.13 -6.92
N ILE A 114 -1.13 -3.27 -6.18
CA ILE A 114 -0.85 -1.88 -6.57
C ILE A 114 0.62 -1.50 -6.49
N ALA A 115 1.41 -2.29 -5.77
CA ALA A 115 2.84 -2.10 -5.62
C ALA A 115 3.51 -3.43 -5.27
N ARG A 116 4.84 -3.45 -5.24
CA ARG A 116 5.67 -4.53 -4.72
C ARG A 116 6.70 -3.94 -3.78
N LEU A 117 6.89 -4.59 -2.64
CA LEU A 117 8.03 -4.35 -1.75
C LEU A 117 9.20 -5.18 -2.25
N VAL A 118 10.23 -4.52 -2.76
CA VAL A 118 11.48 -5.17 -3.17
C VAL A 118 12.44 -5.09 -2.00
N VAL A 119 12.86 -6.24 -1.50
CA VAL A 119 13.81 -6.39 -0.40
C VAL A 119 15.10 -6.97 -0.97
N VAL A 120 16.21 -6.31 -0.72
CA VAL A 120 17.55 -6.78 -1.07
C VAL A 120 18.25 -7.16 0.23
N TYR A 121 18.67 -8.42 0.34
CA TYR A 121 19.38 -8.94 1.50
C TYR A 121 20.88 -8.75 1.37
N ASP A 122 21.57 -8.64 2.50
CA ASP A 122 23.03 -8.56 2.57
C ASP A 122 23.66 -9.96 2.53
N THR A 123 23.34 -10.71 1.47
CA THR A 123 23.98 -11.98 1.13
C THR A 123 25.05 -11.76 0.05
N PRO A 124 26.07 -12.63 -0.08
CA PRO A 124 27.11 -12.48 -1.10
C PRO A 124 26.56 -12.39 -2.53
N GLU A 125 25.41 -13.02 -2.79
CA GLU A 125 24.70 -12.99 -4.08
C GLU A 125 23.70 -11.84 -4.22
N ARG A 126 23.47 -11.04 -3.16
CA ARG A 126 22.45 -9.98 -3.09
C ARG A 126 21.06 -10.46 -3.50
N LEU A 127 20.59 -11.48 -2.79
CA LEU A 127 19.25 -12.03 -2.99
C LEU A 127 18.21 -10.91 -2.95
N THR A 128 17.43 -10.81 -4.02
CA THR A 128 16.38 -9.81 -4.17
C THR A 128 15.04 -10.53 -4.20
N VAL A 129 14.19 -10.23 -3.23
CA VAL A 129 12.85 -10.81 -3.10
C VAL A 129 11.81 -9.72 -3.27
N SER A 130 10.76 -10.00 -4.03
CA SER A 130 9.66 -9.05 -4.23
C SER A 130 8.36 -9.59 -3.65
N PHE A 131 7.76 -8.82 -2.75
CA PHE A 131 6.48 -9.14 -2.14
C PHE A 131 5.39 -8.24 -2.75
N PRO A 132 4.33 -8.80 -3.38
CA PRO A 132 3.24 -7.99 -3.90
C PRO A 132 2.47 -7.34 -2.75
N LEU A 133 2.14 -6.06 -2.92
CA LEU A 133 1.39 -5.24 -1.98
C LEU A 133 0.04 -4.89 -2.56
N GLY A 134 -0.99 -5.05 -1.74
CA GLY A 134 -2.37 -4.79 -2.10
C GLY A 134 -3.05 -3.85 -1.14
N LEU A 135 -4.17 -3.28 -1.60
CA LEU A 135 -4.96 -2.32 -0.83
C LEU A 135 -5.74 -3.01 0.29
N ALA A 136 -5.39 -2.70 1.54
CA ALA A 136 -6.14 -3.06 2.73
C ALA A 136 -7.06 -1.91 3.16
N GLY A 137 -8.06 -1.64 2.32
CA GLY A 137 -8.92 -0.47 2.48
C GLY A 137 -8.28 0.82 1.98
N LEU A 138 -8.81 1.97 2.40
CA LEU A 138 -8.39 3.28 1.89
C LEU A 138 -7.06 3.78 2.47
N THR A 139 -6.64 3.24 3.61
CA THR A 139 -5.55 3.80 4.43
C THR A 139 -4.54 2.77 4.92
N SER A 140 -4.61 1.53 4.43
CA SER A 140 -3.62 0.51 4.78
C SER A 140 -3.30 -0.38 3.60
N HIS A 141 -2.13 -1.01 3.67
CA HIS A 141 -1.62 -1.93 2.68
C HIS A 141 -1.24 -3.23 3.37
N GLN A 142 -1.36 -4.33 2.63
CA GLN A 142 -0.97 -5.65 3.11
C GLN A 142 -0.22 -6.39 2.01
N ILE A 143 0.60 -7.35 2.42
CA ILE A 143 1.27 -8.26 1.50
C ILE A 143 0.24 -9.23 0.96
N VAL A 144 0.19 -9.34 -0.36
CA VAL A 144 -0.73 -10.19 -1.09
C VAL A 144 -0.14 -11.59 -1.21
N MET A 145 -1.00 -12.57 -0.99
CA MET A 145 -0.67 -13.97 -1.22
C MET A 145 -1.21 -14.41 -2.58
N LEU A 146 -0.45 -15.24 -3.28
CA LEU A 146 -0.98 -16.00 -4.42
C LEU A 146 -1.73 -17.21 -3.89
N VAL A 147 -2.99 -17.37 -4.28
CA VAL A 147 -3.85 -18.50 -3.94
C VAL A 147 -4.24 -19.24 -5.21
N PRO A 148 -4.43 -20.57 -5.16
CA PRO A 148 -4.83 -21.33 -6.35
C PRO A 148 -6.18 -20.83 -6.87
N GLU A 149 -6.32 -20.73 -8.19
CA GLU A 149 -7.61 -20.47 -8.83
C GLU A 149 -8.53 -21.67 -8.61
N LYS A 150 -9.77 -21.40 -8.20
CA LYS A 150 -10.82 -22.42 -8.04
C LYS A 150 -11.50 -22.70 -9.37
#